data_AF-A0A1V6FE55-F1
#
_entry.id   AF-A0A1V6FE55-F1
#
_cell.length_a   1.000
_cell.length_b   1.000
_cell.length_c   1.000
_cell.angle_alpha   90.00
_cell.angle_beta   90.00
_cell.angle_gamma   90.00
#
_symmetry.space_group_name_H-M   'P 1'
#
loop_
_entity.id
_entity.type
_entity.pdbx_description
1 polymer ?
#
loop_
_entity_poly.entity_id
_entity_poly.type
_entity_poly.pdbx_seq_one_letter_code
_entity_poly.pdbx_strand_id
1 'polypeptide(L)' 'MVDYSEKLTEIIKNNTIKSVTVVRMEVPCCGGIENAVKKALMASGKFLPWQIVTISSDGRILD' A
#
# COMPACT_ATOMS: atom_id res chain seq x y z
N MET A 1 9.42 -14.57 5.92
CA MET A 1 9.12 -13.26 5.29
C MET A 1 8.26 -12.49 6.27
N VAL A 2 8.58 -11.22 6.54
CA VAL A 2 7.84 -10.42 7.54
C VAL A 2 6.58 -9.86 6.88
N ASP A 3 5.41 -10.15 7.44
CA ASP A 3 4.13 -9.54 7.00
C ASP A 3 3.92 -8.22 7.75
N TYR A 4 3.92 -7.11 7.02
CA TYR A 4 3.71 -5.77 7.60
C TYR A 4 2.24 -5.40 7.80
N SER A 5 1.30 -6.28 7.41
CA SER A 5 -0.14 -6.01 7.46
C SER A 5 -0.61 -5.56 8.83
N GLU A 6 -0.18 -6.23 9.91
CA GLU A 6 -0.60 -5.90 11.29
C GLU A 6 -0.15 -4.50 11.69
N LYS A 7 1.13 -4.19 11.50
CA LYS A 7 1.68 -2.87 11.84
C LYS A 7 1.02 -1.75 11.04
N LEU A 8 0.79 -1.97 9.74
CA LEU A 8 0.09 -1.03 8.88
C LEU A 8 -1.38 -0.84 9.31
N THR A 9 -2.04 -1.93 9.74
CA THR A 9 -3.42 -1.88 10.25
C THR A 9 -3.49 -0.96 11.45
N GLU A 10 -2.60 -1.14 12.43
CA GLU A 10 -2.56 -0.30 13.63
C GLU A 10 -2.26 1.16 13.32
N ILE A 11 -1.36 1.43 12.37
CA ILE A 11 -1.09 2.82 11.92
C ILE A 11 -2.36 3.44 11.34
N ILE A 12 -3.05 2.76 10.42
CA ILE A 12 -4.25 3.31 9.77
C ILE A 12 -5.40 3.46 10.78
N LYS A 13 -5.61 2.45 11.64
CA LYS A 13 -6.67 2.42 12.64
C LYS A 13 -6.50 3.52 13.68
N ASN A 14 -5.29 3.75 14.18
CA ASN A 14 -5.03 4.69 15.27
C ASN A 14 -4.80 6.14 14.78
N ASN A 15 -4.77 6.41 13.47
CA ASN A 15 -4.52 7.75 12.92
C ASN A 15 -5.57 8.20 11.91
N THR A 16 -5.80 9.50 11.79
CA THR A 16 -6.68 10.08 10.76
C THR A 16 -5.91 10.26 9.46
N ILE A 17 -5.79 9.18 8.67
CA ILE A 17 -5.10 9.18 7.37
C ILE A 17 -6.05 9.66 6.28
N LYS A 18 -5.60 10.63 5.47
CA LYS A 18 -6.39 11.18 4.35
C LYS A 18 -6.39 10.29 3.12
N SER A 19 -5.25 9.70 2.79
CA SER A 19 -5.08 8.81 1.63
C SER A 19 -3.83 7.95 1.78
N VAL A 20 -3.78 6.82 1.08
CA VAL A 20 -2.59 5.96 1.01
C VAL A 20 -2.19 5.74 -0.44
N THR A 21 -0.94 6.00 -0.78
CA THR A 21 -0.37 5.73 -2.10
C THR A 21 0.72 4.68 -1.98
N VAL A 22 0.56 3.56 -2.70
CA VAL A 22 1.56 2.49 -2.77
C VAL A 22 2.36 2.65 -4.05
N VAL A 23 3.64 2.94 -3.92
CA VAL A 23 4.55 2.99 -5.08
C VAL A 23 5.16 1.62 -5.28
N ARG A 24 5.10 1.11 -6.51
CA ARG A 24 5.80 -0.11 -6.93
C ARG A 24 6.51 0.10 -8.25
N MET A 25 7.52 -0.70 -8.51
CA MET A 25 8.12 -0.79 -9.84
C MET A 25 7.31 -1.73 -10.74
N GLU A 26 7.49 -1.60 -12.06
CA GLU A 26 6.92 -2.51 -13.06
C GLU A 26 7.35 -3.98 -12.86
N VAL A 27 8.52 -4.19 -12.25
CA VAL A 27 9.02 -5.52 -11.91
C VAL A 27 8.25 -6.15 -10.74
N PRO A 28 7.99 -7.47 -10.75
CA PRO A 28 7.08 -8.13 -9.82
C PRO A 28 7.69 -8.41 -8.43
N CYS A 29 8.64 -7.61 -7.94
CA CYS A 29 9.29 -7.83 -6.64
C CYS A 29 8.53 -7.19 -5.45
N CYS A 30 7.62 -6.24 -5.70
CA CYS A 30 6.94 -5.47 -4.65
C CYS A 30 5.51 -5.96 -4.32
N GLY A 31 5.06 -7.11 -4.84
CA GLY A 31 3.68 -7.58 -4.61
C GLY A 31 3.31 -7.80 -3.13
N GLY A 32 4.30 -8.09 -2.29
CA GLY A 32 4.09 -8.29 -0.85
C GLY A 32 3.60 -7.03 -0.13
N ILE A 33 4.15 -5.86 -0.45
CA ILE A 33 3.75 -4.61 0.22
C ILE A 33 2.36 -4.15 -0.23
N GLU A 34 2.03 -4.34 -1.51
CA GLU A 34 0.70 -4.05 -2.05
C GLU A 34 -0.38 -4.87 -1.33
N ASN A 35 -0.15 -6.17 -1.17
CA ASN A 35 -1.06 -7.04 -0.43
C ASN A 35 -1.14 -6.68 1.05
N ALA A 36 -0.02 -6.31 1.67
CA ALA A 36 -0.01 -5.92 3.07
C ALA A 36 -0.83 -4.64 3.33
N VAL A 37 -0.71 -3.64 2.45
CA VAL A 37 -1.50 -2.41 2.52
C VAL A 37 -2.98 -2.70 2.28
N LYS A 38 -3.34 -3.50 1.26
CA LYS A 38 -4.74 -3.92 1.01
C LYS A 38 -5.36 -4.59 2.24
N LYS A 39 -4.66 -5.55 2.84
CA LYS A 39 -5.10 -6.21 4.09
C LYS A 39 -5.28 -5.21 5.23
N ALA A 40 -4.31 -4.31 5.39
CA ALA A 40 -4.34 -3.31 6.45
C ALA A 40 -5.51 -2.34 6.31
N LEU A 41 -5.82 -1.88 5.09
CA LEU A 41 -6.98 -1.04 4.81
C LEU A 41 -8.28 -1.74 5.19
N MET A 42 -8.47 -2.98 4.73
CA MET A 42 -9.65 -3.78 5.08
C MET A 42 -9.78 -4.04 6.59
N ALA A 43 -8.68 -4.40 7.26
CA ALA A 43 -8.67 -4.70 8.70
C ALA A 43 -8.78 -3.44 9.59
N SER A 44 -8.37 -2.26 9.08
CA SER A 44 -8.44 -1.00 9.84
C SER A 44 -9.87 -0.52 10.08
N GLY A 45 -10.83 -1.00 9.29
CA GLY A 45 -12.23 -0.57 9.33
C GLY A 45 -12.44 0.89 8.88
N LYS A 46 -11.42 1.54 8.30
CA LYS A 46 -11.52 2.91 7.80
C LYS A 46 -11.77 2.95 6.30
N PHE A 47 -12.71 3.79 5.90
CA PHE A 47 -12.92 4.09 4.50
C PHE A 47 -12.03 5.27 4.10
N LEU A 48 -10.95 4.99 3.35
CA LEU A 48 -10.02 6.00 2.87
C LEU A 48 -9.61 5.72 1.42
N PRO A 49 -9.39 6.77 0.61
CA PRO A 49 -8.94 6.63 -0.76
C PRO A 49 -7.50 6.09 -0.81
N TRP A 50 -7.29 5.06 -1.61
CA TRP A 50 -5.97 4.49 -1.83
C TRP A 50 -5.73 4.21 -3.31
N GLN A 51 -4.47 4.23 -3.72
CA GLN A 51 -4.06 3.99 -5.10
C GLN A 51 -2.69 3.32 -5.16
N ILE A 52 -2.41 2.69 -6.30
CA ILE A 52 -1.11 2.08 -6.61
C ILE A 52 -0.54 2.88 -7.77
N VAL A 53 0.69 3.36 -7.61
CA VAL A 53 1.44 4.04 -8.67
C VAL A 53 2.54 3.10 -9.12
N THR A 54 2.55 2.78 -10.41
CA THR A 54 3.57 1.90 -11.00
C THR A 54 4.61 2.72 -11.73
N ILE A 55 5.88 2.55 -11.38
CA ILE A 55 7.03 3.23 -11.99
C ILE A 55 7.80 2.23 -12.85
N SER A 56 8.09 2.61 -14.09
CA SER A 56 8.96 1.83 -14.99
C SER A 56 10.44 1.95 -14.57
N SER A 57 11.26 1.03 -15.07
CA SER A 57 12.71 1.04 -14.86
C SER A 57 13.41 2.29 -15.42
N ASP A 58 12.79 2.98 -16.38
CA ASP A 58 13.25 4.25 -16.93
C ASP A 58 12.60 5.49 -16.28
N GLY A 59 11.89 5.32 -15.16
CA GLY A 59 11.39 6.41 -14.32
C GLY A 59 10.10 7.06 -14.81
N ARG A 60 9.39 6.44 -15.77
CA ARG A 60 8.06 6.87 -16.18
C ARG A 60 7.00 6.29 -15.26
N ILE A 61 5.94 7.06 -15.03
CA ILE A 61 4.74 6.55 -14.38
C ILE A 61 3.94 5.80 -15.44
N LEU A 62 3.66 4.52 -15.19
CA LEU A 62 2.92 3.65 -16.10
C LEU A 62 1.40 3.70 -15.85
N ASP A 63 0.99 4.14 -14.67
CA ASP A 63 -0.40 4.36 -14.25
C ASP A 63 -0.43 5.44 -13.15
#